data_AF-A0A915JR64-F1
#
_entry.id   AF-A0A915JR64-F1
#
_cell.length_a   1.000
_cell.length_b   1.000
_cell.length_c   1.000
_cell.angle_alpha   90.00
_cell.angle_beta   90.00
_cell.angle_gamma   90.00
#
_symmetry.space_group_name_H-M   'P 1'
#
loop_
_entity.id
_entity.type
_entity.pdbx_description
1 polymer ?
#
loop_
_entity_poly.entity_id
_entity_poly.type
_entity_poly.pdbx_seq_one_letter_code
_entity_poly.pdbx_strand_id
1 'polypeptide(L)'
;MNALFGNCKVRTLAKESLLLVKTRYQDESTDCESRDKKLAELGRWRSWDGGGVATVAALGRCQCWDGASVGTPKWWSWDGGGVGTTEPNPYGASLCLTFHSIAFLKIISYAHVNHWYRTNNKQVEKRKIRKPSTEISDLTNNQTIRYPENLTIGDMYYFLIAPTLCYDLNFPRNPRVRKLFVLKRLFEVIFLFQIILALNQQWIVPLLKNSLQPFISMDYGRILERLLKLAIPNHVIWLLAFYWLFHSFLNLVAELLRFADRRFYNDWWNAETVQYFWQNWNMPVHKWCVRHLYVPMVSYGYGKVQASCTVFIVSAFFHEYLISIPLHLFRLWSFSGMLAQIPLNILTKYVFKGRAGNIVVWLSLILGQPLAILMYVHDWYVTRRFLKEDKRHHVLRGHYTSTDKIW
;
A
#
# COMPACT_ATOMS: atom_id res chain seq x y z
N MET A 1 34.67 35.76 7.44
CA MET A 1 34.47 34.35 7.03
C MET A 1 33.03 33.97 7.36
N ASN A 2 32.05 34.49 6.61
CA ASN A 2 31.45 33.86 5.41
C ASN A 2 30.84 32.48 5.75
N ALA A 3 29.55 32.41 6.14
CA ALA A 3 28.34 32.26 5.29
C ALA A 3 28.08 30.77 4.94
N LEU A 4 26.88 30.17 5.00
CA LEU A 4 25.59 30.56 4.42
C LEU A 4 24.41 29.75 5.02
N PHE A 5 23.35 30.48 5.36
CA PHE A 5 21.91 30.22 5.21
C PHE A 5 21.41 28.86 4.64
N GLY A 6 20.34 28.32 5.28
CA GLY A 6 19.48 27.30 4.65
C GLY A 6 18.20 26.89 5.38
N ASN A 7 18.04 27.19 6.67
CA ASN A 7 16.96 26.58 7.49
C ASN A 7 15.70 27.44 7.76
N CYS A 8 15.62 28.67 7.27
CA CYS A 8 14.50 29.56 7.63
C CYS A 8 13.33 29.57 6.62
N LYS A 9 13.49 29.05 5.39
CA LYS A 9 12.44 29.10 4.35
C LYS A 9 11.51 27.88 4.31
N VAL A 10 11.97 26.72 4.79
CA VAL A 10 11.25 25.44 4.66
C VAL A 10 10.24 25.20 5.80
N ARG A 11 10.52 25.68 7.02
CA ARG A 11 9.54 25.66 8.13
C ARG A 11 8.34 26.58 7.86
N THR A 12 8.54 27.65 7.10
CA THR A 12 7.50 28.60 6.71
C THR A 12 6.56 27.98 5.69
N LEU A 13 7.07 27.32 4.65
CA LEU A 13 6.25 26.66 3.62
C LEU A 13 5.41 25.49 4.15
N ALA A 14 5.94 24.69 5.08
CA ALA A 14 5.16 23.61 5.71
C ALA A 14 4.09 24.13 6.67
N LYS A 15 4.37 25.21 7.41
CA LYS A 15 3.38 25.90 8.24
C LYS A 15 2.33 26.60 7.39
N GLU A 16 2.70 27.25 6.29
CA GLU A 16 1.79 27.89 5.34
C GLU A 16 0.90 26.86 4.63
N SER A 17 1.43 25.69 4.26
CA SER A 17 0.63 24.59 3.70
C SER A 17 -0.40 24.07 4.70
N LEU A 18 -0.01 23.90 5.97
CA LEU A 18 -0.92 23.44 7.03
C LEU A 18 -1.93 24.51 7.45
N LEU A 19 -1.51 25.78 7.50
CA LEU A 19 -2.38 26.93 7.77
C LEU A 19 -3.37 27.13 6.63
N LEU A 20 -2.93 27.04 5.37
CA LEU A 20 -3.82 27.07 4.21
C LEU A 20 -4.80 25.91 4.23
N VAL A 21 -4.41 24.70 4.66
CA VAL A 21 -5.36 23.58 4.83
C VAL A 21 -6.35 23.83 5.96
N LYS A 22 -5.91 24.49 7.05
CA LYS A 22 -6.75 24.79 8.22
C LYS A 22 -7.73 25.94 7.97
N THR A 23 -7.30 27.02 7.32
CA THR A 23 -8.21 28.11 6.88
C THR A 23 -9.12 27.66 5.75
N ARG A 24 -8.64 26.81 4.81
CA ARG A 24 -9.45 26.20 3.73
C ARG A 24 -10.58 25.28 4.22
N TYR A 25 -10.50 24.75 5.44
CA TYR A 25 -11.55 23.92 6.04
C TYR A 25 -12.45 24.66 7.04
N GLN A 26 -11.97 25.72 7.70
CA GLN A 26 -12.82 26.53 8.58
C GLN A 26 -13.91 27.29 7.80
N ASP A 27 -13.61 27.76 6.58
CA ASP A 27 -14.62 28.34 5.68
C ASP A 27 -15.67 27.33 5.18
N GLU A 28 -15.36 26.02 5.18
CA GLU A 28 -16.31 24.96 4.82
C GLU A 28 -17.26 24.61 5.99
N SER A 29 -16.82 24.78 7.24
CA SER A 29 -17.64 24.44 8.42
C SER A 29 -18.88 25.34 8.59
N THR A 30 -18.75 26.63 8.27
CA THR A 30 -19.83 27.61 8.29
C THR A 30 -20.79 27.49 7.10
N ASP A 31 -20.34 26.93 5.97
CA ASP A 31 -21.17 26.74 4.76
C ASP A 31 -21.92 25.39 4.74
N CYS A 32 -21.36 24.35 5.37
CA CYS A 32 -22.00 23.03 5.54
C CYS A 32 -23.29 23.10 6.37
N GLU A 33 -23.31 23.87 7.46
CA GLU A 33 -24.48 24.01 8.35
C GLU A 33 -25.68 24.66 7.62
N SER A 34 -25.43 25.46 6.57
CA SER A 34 -26.47 26.02 5.69
C SER A 34 -26.93 25.06 4.58
N ARG A 35 -26.06 24.14 4.15
CA ARG A 35 -26.34 23.16 3.08
C ARG A 35 -27.11 21.94 3.58
N ASP A 36 -26.90 21.50 4.81
CA ASP A 36 -27.60 20.35 5.38
C ASP A 36 -29.10 20.63 5.58
N LYS A 37 -29.47 21.89 5.88
CA LYS A 37 -30.89 22.32 5.87
C LYS A 37 -31.55 22.27 4.50
N LYS A 38 -30.76 22.27 3.41
CA LYS A 38 -31.26 22.31 2.02
C LYS A 38 -31.21 20.95 1.32
N LEU A 39 -30.40 20.01 1.80
CA LEU A 39 -30.30 18.65 1.27
C LEU A 39 -31.34 17.70 1.88
N ALA A 40 -31.92 18.05 3.04
CA ALA A 40 -33.07 17.35 3.60
C ALA A 40 -34.35 17.46 2.75
N GLU A 41 -34.43 18.42 1.82
CA GLU A 41 -35.61 18.65 0.97
C GLU A 41 -35.53 18.02 -0.44
N LEU A 42 -34.39 17.49 -0.87
CA LEU A 42 -34.17 17.06 -2.28
C LEU A 42 -33.82 15.58 -2.45
N GLY A 43 -34.31 14.73 -1.55
CA GLY A 43 -34.28 13.29 -1.73
C GLY A 43 -35.20 12.84 -2.87
N ARG A 44 -34.63 12.46 -4.02
CA ARG A 44 -35.16 11.40 -4.89
C ARG A 44 -34.09 10.89 -5.88
N TRP A 45 -33.70 9.64 -5.66
CA TRP A 45 -32.83 8.84 -6.51
C TRP A 45 -33.50 8.50 -7.85
N ARG A 46 -32.71 8.34 -8.91
CA ARG A 46 -33.00 7.40 -10.01
C ARG A 46 -31.73 6.64 -10.40
N SER A 47 -31.88 5.32 -10.41
CA SER A 47 -30.97 4.32 -10.97
C SER A 47 -30.82 4.49 -12.48
N TRP A 48 -29.71 4.00 -13.03
CA TRP A 48 -29.64 3.57 -14.41
C TRP A 48 -28.79 2.30 -14.51
N ASP A 49 -29.42 1.27 -15.08
CA ASP A 49 -28.92 -0.07 -15.37
C ASP A 49 -28.07 -0.11 -16.66
N GLY A 50 -27.31 -1.19 -16.85
CA GLY A 50 -27.06 -1.75 -18.19
C GLY A 50 -25.61 -1.99 -18.63
N GLY A 51 -25.09 -3.20 -18.35
CA GLY A 51 -24.65 -4.21 -19.35
C GLY A 51 -23.57 -3.94 -20.42
N GLY A 52 -22.53 -4.81 -20.41
CA GLY A 52 -21.76 -5.32 -21.58
C GLY A 52 -20.73 -4.37 -22.20
N VAL A 53 -19.56 -4.77 -22.74
CA VAL A 53 -19.13 -6.02 -23.40
C VAL A 53 -17.59 -6.16 -23.35
N ALA A 54 -17.17 -7.41 -23.46
CA ALA A 54 -15.87 -8.07 -23.50
C ALA A 54 -14.80 -7.62 -24.54
N THR A 55 -13.55 -7.98 -24.21
CA THR A 55 -12.44 -8.49 -25.07
C THR A 55 -11.69 -7.54 -26.01
N VAL A 56 -10.36 -7.44 -25.85
CA VAL A 56 -9.33 -7.93 -26.81
C VAL A 56 -8.01 -8.19 -26.07
N ALA A 57 -7.54 -9.42 -26.17
CA ALA A 57 -6.16 -9.83 -25.94
C ALA A 57 -5.44 -9.90 -27.29
N ALA A 58 -4.16 -9.49 -27.36
CA ALA A 58 -3.11 -10.14 -28.16
C ALA A 58 -1.78 -9.38 -28.14
N LEU A 59 -0.70 -10.14 -28.31
CA LEU A 59 0.70 -9.81 -28.63
C LEU A 59 1.62 -9.54 -27.42
N GLY A 60 2.71 -10.29 -27.19
CA GLY A 60 3.34 -11.31 -28.02
C GLY A 60 4.25 -12.24 -27.22
N ARG A 61 4.21 -13.52 -27.62
CA ARG A 61 5.23 -14.54 -27.33
C ARG A 61 6.42 -14.28 -28.24
N CYS A 62 7.62 -14.22 -27.67
CA CYS A 62 8.85 -14.54 -28.40
C CYS A 62 9.47 -15.76 -27.74
N GLN A 63 9.31 -16.91 -28.39
CA GLN A 63 10.12 -18.10 -28.18
C GLN A 63 11.43 -17.91 -28.95
N CYS A 64 12.54 -17.96 -28.23
CA CYS A 64 13.86 -18.35 -28.72
C CYS A 64 14.78 -18.35 -27.50
N TRP A 65 14.92 -19.49 -26.83
CA TRP A 65 16.07 -19.89 -25.99
C TRP A 65 15.82 -21.34 -25.55
N ASP A 66 15.87 -22.25 -26.51
CA ASP A 66 16.06 -23.68 -26.24
C ASP A 66 17.58 -23.94 -26.25
N GLY A 67 18.10 -24.45 -25.12
CA GLY A 67 19.46 -24.99 -25.07
C GLY A 67 20.32 -24.53 -23.91
N ALA A 68 19.95 -24.87 -22.66
CA ALA A 68 20.90 -25.17 -21.58
C ALA A 68 20.15 -25.73 -20.37
N SER A 69 20.20 -27.03 -20.21
CA SER A 69 19.75 -27.78 -19.03
C SER A 69 20.56 -27.39 -17.79
N VAL A 70 20.01 -26.49 -16.97
CA VAL A 70 20.45 -26.26 -15.59
C VAL A 70 19.22 -26.40 -14.70
N GLY A 71 19.19 -27.47 -13.90
CA GLY A 71 18.04 -27.84 -13.09
C GLY A 71 17.55 -26.70 -12.20
N THR A 72 16.37 -26.19 -12.51
CA THR A 72 15.64 -25.27 -11.63
C THR A 72 15.14 -26.05 -10.40
N PRO A 73 15.30 -25.51 -9.17
CA PRO A 73 14.78 -26.17 -7.98
C PRO A 73 13.24 -26.29 -8.04
N LYS A 74 12.72 -27.49 -7.78
CA LYS A 74 11.29 -27.90 -7.74
C LYS A 74 10.33 -27.08 -6.84
N TRP A 75 10.76 -25.95 -6.28
CA TRP A 75 9.90 -24.97 -5.60
C TRP A 75 9.30 -23.96 -6.59
N TRP A 76 9.89 -23.83 -7.78
CA TRP A 76 9.38 -23.02 -8.88
C TRP A 76 8.41 -23.79 -9.80
N SER A 77 8.48 -25.12 -9.86
CA SER A 77 7.55 -25.96 -10.62
C SER A 77 6.43 -26.47 -9.71
N TRP A 78 5.25 -25.88 -9.88
CA TRP A 78 4.03 -26.38 -9.27
C TRP A 78 3.48 -27.53 -10.12
N ASP A 79 3.94 -28.76 -9.88
CA ASP A 79 3.32 -29.95 -10.47
C ASP A 79 2.09 -30.32 -9.63
N GLY A 80 1.01 -29.57 -9.82
CA GLY A 80 -0.33 -29.92 -9.41
C GLY A 80 -1.05 -30.61 -10.57
N GLY A 81 -0.93 -31.93 -10.67
CA GLY A 81 -1.73 -32.71 -11.61
C GLY A 81 -3.22 -32.61 -11.30
N GLY A 82 -4.02 -32.33 -12.34
CA GLY A 82 -5.48 -32.55 -12.35
C GLY A 82 -6.33 -31.34 -12.77
N VAL A 83 -6.58 -31.24 -14.08
CA VAL A 83 -7.79 -30.67 -14.72
C VAL A 83 -8.21 -29.23 -14.35
N GLY A 84 -7.94 -28.29 -15.27
CA GLY A 84 -8.95 -27.30 -15.67
C GLY A 84 -8.85 -25.85 -15.17
N THR A 85 -8.04 -25.54 -14.15
CA THR A 85 -7.76 -24.15 -13.73
C THR A 85 -6.31 -24.03 -13.27
N THR A 86 -5.46 -23.36 -14.05
CA THR A 86 -4.09 -23.06 -13.61
C THR A 86 -4.17 -22.07 -12.44
N GLU A 87 -3.94 -22.53 -11.21
CA GLU A 87 -3.81 -21.64 -10.05
C GLU A 87 -2.67 -20.64 -10.34
N PRO A 88 -2.92 -19.33 -10.27
CA PRO A 88 -1.89 -18.34 -10.58
C PRO A 88 -0.77 -18.41 -9.54
N ASN A 89 0.48 -18.21 -9.97
CA ASN A 89 1.62 -18.15 -9.06
C ASN A 89 1.37 -17.07 -7.98
N PRO A 90 1.50 -17.39 -6.68
CA PRO A 90 1.20 -16.45 -5.59
C PRO A 90 2.01 -15.15 -5.66
N TYR A 91 3.25 -15.20 -6.16
CA TYR A 91 4.04 -13.98 -6.36
C TYR A 91 3.46 -13.10 -7.48
N GLY A 92 3.06 -13.72 -8.59
CA GLY A 92 2.42 -13.02 -9.71
C GLY A 92 1.06 -12.43 -9.31
N ALA A 93 0.27 -13.18 -8.55
CA ALA A 93 -0.98 -12.71 -7.98
C ALA A 93 -0.75 -11.51 -7.04
N SER A 94 0.20 -11.59 -6.12
CA SER A 94 0.53 -10.49 -5.19
C SER A 94 0.97 -9.20 -5.92
N LEU A 95 1.79 -9.33 -6.96
CA LEU A 95 2.20 -8.19 -7.80
C LEU A 95 1.00 -7.57 -8.53
N CYS A 96 0.14 -8.41 -9.12
CA CYS A 96 -1.06 -7.96 -9.81
C CYS A 96 -2.01 -7.22 -8.87
N LEU A 97 -2.29 -7.78 -7.69
CA LEU A 97 -3.15 -7.14 -6.69
C LEU A 97 -2.55 -5.83 -6.19
N THR A 98 -1.24 -5.78 -5.96
CA THR A 98 -0.54 -4.54 -5.56
C THR A 98 -0.72 -3.45 -6.61
N PHE A 99 -0.56 -3.78 -7.90
CA PHE A 99 -0.80 -2.83 -8.99
C PHE A 99 -2.25 -2.32 -9.00
N HIS A 100 -3.23 -3.21 -8.85
CA HIS A 100 -4.65 -2.84 -8.79
C HIS A 100 -4.97 -1.97 -7.57
N SER A 101 -4.41 -2.27 -6.39
CA SER A 101 -4.59 -1.44 -5.19
C SER A 101 -3.99 -0.04 -5.39
N ILE A 102 -2.80 0.07 -5.97
CA ILE A 102 -2.19 1.37 -6.27
C ILE A 102 -3.04 2.16 -7.26
N ALA A 103 -3.50 1.52 -8.34
CA ALA A 103 -4.36 2.15 -9.34
C ALA A 103 -5.69 2.61 -8.72
N PHE A 104 -6.33 1.79 -7.89
CA PHE A 104 -7.55 2.13 -7.17
C PHE A 104 -7.37 3.39 -6.30
N LEU A 105 -6.32 3.44 -5.47
CA LEU A 105 -6.03 4.60 -4.62
C LEU A 105 -5.78 5.87 -5.45
N LYS A 106 -5.05 5.74 -6.56
CA LYS A 106 -4.80 6.85 -7.48
C LYS A 106 -6.09 7.35 -8.13
N ILE A 107 -6.93 6.46 -8.63
CA ILE A 107 -8.20 6.83 -9.28
C ILE A 107 -9.12 7.56 -8.30
N ILE A 108 -9.22 7.10 -7.04
CA ILE A 108 -9.95 7.81 -5.99
C ILE A 108 -9.40 9.22 -5.80
N SER A 109 -8.07 9.35 -5.70
CA SER A 109 -7.45 10.66 -5.55
C SER A 109 -7.74 11.58 -6.72
N TYR A 110 -7.62 11.08 -7.95
CA TYR A 110 -7.93 11.80 -9.19
C TYR A 110 -9.38 12.27 -9.20
N ALA A 111 -10.33 11.39 -8.86
CA ALA A 111 -11.75 11.71 -8.80
C ALA A 111 -12.06 12.78 -7.73
N HIS A 112 -11.53 12.63 -6.52
CA HIS A 112 -11.76 13.58 -5.42
C HIS A 112 -11.22 14.97 -5.74
N VAL A 113 -10.00 15.06 -6.26
CA VAL A 113 -9.36 16.34 -6.57
C VAL A 113 -10.09 17.05 -7.72
N ASN A 114 -10.40 16.34 -8.82
CA ASN A 114 -11.14 16.94 -9.93
C ASN A 114 -12.57 17.34 -9.53
N HIS A 115 -13.23 16.55 -8.68
CA HIS A 115 -14.54 16.92 -8.13
C HIS A 115 -14.47 18.25 -7.38
N TRP A 116 -13.46 18.42 -6.51
CA TRP A 116 -13.27 19.64 -5.72
C TRP A 116 -13.03 20.87 -6.59
N TYR A 117 -12.15 20.79 -7.61
CA TYR A 117 -11.95 21.91 -8.55
C TYR A 117 -13.22 22.25 -9.32
N ARG A 118 -13.98 21.22 -9.75
CA ARG A 118 -15.25 21.41 -10.46
C ARG A 118 -16.31 22.09 -9.60
N THR A 119 -16.42 21.75 -8.32
CA THR A 119 -17.39 22.40 -7.41
C THR A 119 -17.00 23.82 -7.08
N ASN A 120 -15.70 24.07 -6.87
CA ASN A 120 -15.21 25.39 -6.51
C ASN A 120 -15.25 26.38 -7.68
N ASN A 121 -14.94 25.95 -8.90
CA ASN A 121 -15.10 26.80 -10.09
C ASN A 121 -16.56 27.26 -10.25
N LYS A 122 -17.53 26.37 -10.05
CA LYS A 122 -18.95 26.73 -10.07
C LYS A 122 -19.32 27.75 -8.98
N GLN A 123 -18.71 27.67 -7.80
CA GLN A 123 -18.93 28.67 -6.75
C GLN A 123 -18.30 30.03 -7.10
N VAL A 124 -17.09 30.04 -7.68
CA VAL A 124 -16.42 31.25 -8.14
C VAL A 124 -17.21 31.93 -9.27
N GLU A 125 -17.69 31.17 -10.25
CA GLU A 125 -18.56 31.71 -11.31
C GLU A 125 -19.84 32.32 -10.73
N LYS A 126 -20.51 31.62 -9.80
CA LYS A 126 -21.69 32.16 -9.10
C LYS A 126 -21.38 33.44 -8.32
N ARG A 127 -20.19 33.55 -7.71
CA ARG A 127 -19.73 34.76 -7.00
C ARG A 127 -19.46 35.91 -7.98
N LYS A 128 -18.82 35.64 -9.12
CA LYS A 128 -18.56 36.63 -10.18
C LYS A 128 -19.86 37.16 -10.81
N ILE A 129 -20.85 36.30 -11.01
CA ILE A 129 -22.19 36.71 -11.49
C ILE A 129 -22.90 37.60 -10.45
N ARG A 130 -22.72 37.34 -9.15
CA ARG A 130 -23.33 38.14 -8.06
C ARG A 130 -22.62 39.46 -7.78
N LYS A 131 -21.33 39.59 -8.08
CA LYS A 131 -20.54 40.82 -7.94
C LYS A 131 -19.54 40.92 -9.10
N PRO A 132 -19.84 41.70 -10.15
CA PRO A 132 -18.88 41.97 -11.21
C PRO A 132 -17.85 42.97 -10.69
N SER A 133 -16.82 42.50 -9.99
CA SER A 133 -15.65 43.30 -9.67
C SER A 133 -14.57 43.15 -10.74
N THR A 134 -14.02 44.27 -11.17
CA THR A 134 -12.88 44.42 -12.08
C THR A 134 -11.63 43.82 -11.42
N GLU A 135 -11.35 42.53 -11.62
CA GLU A 135 -10.10 41.94 -11.17
C GLU A 135 -9.04 42.04 -12.26
N ILE A 136 -8.02 42.86 -11.93
CA ILE A 136 -6.74 42.97 -12.60
C ILE A 136 -6.15 41.57 -12.76
N SER A 137 -5.92 41.18 -14.01
CA SER A 137 -5.22 39.97 -14.37
C SER A 137 -3.78 40.05 -13.86
N ASP A 138 -3.49 39.38 -12.74
CA ASP A 138 -2.11 39.08 -12.35
C ASP A 138 -1.49 38.15 -13.40
N LEU A 139 -0.90 38.80 -14.41
CA LEU A 139 0.02 38.26 -15.39
C LEU A 139 1.31 37.85 -14.68
N THR A 140 1.27 36.75 -13.93
CA THR A 140 2.50 36.02 -13.58
C THR A 140 2.58 34.80 -14.48
N ASN A 141 3.49 34.95 -15.44
CA ASN A 141 3.82 34.12 -16.57
C ASN A 141 4.46 32.77 -16.16
N ASN A 142 3.75 31.96 -15.36
CA ASN A 142 4.06 30.55 -15.17
C ASN A 142 2.86 29.75 -15.69
N GLN A 143 3.08 28.97 -16.75
CA GLN A 143 2.12 28.04 -17.34
C GLN A 143 1.65 27.02 -16.28
N THR A 144 0.71 27.42 -15.43
CA THR A 144 0.11 26.57 -14.40
C THR A 144 -1.18 26.03 -14.99
N ILE A 145 -1.25 24.70 -15.09
CA ILE A 145 -2.43 24.03 -15.64
C ILE A 145 -3.60 24.29 -14.69
N ARG A 146 -4.73 24.75 -15.24
CA ARG A 146 -5.96 25.03 -14.48
C ARG A 146 -7.05 24.04 -14.88
N TYR A 147 -7.99 23.76 -13.97
CA TYR A 147 -9.17 22.97 -14.33
C TYR A 147 -10.07 23.80 -15.28
N PRO A 148 -10.53 23.26 -16.43
CA PRO A 148 -10.53 21.84 -16.83
C PRO A 148 -9.40 21.40 -17.79
N GLU A 149 -8.39 22.24 -18.05
CA GLU A 149 -7.29 21.94 -18.99
C GLU A 149 -6.44 20.73 -18.58
N ASN A 150 -6.49 20.33 -17.31
CA ASN A 150 -5.80 19.14 -16.80
C ASN A 150 -6.43 17.81 -17.25
N LEU A 151 -7.64 17.82 -17.82
CA LEU A 151 -8.37 16.62 -18.24
C LEU A 151 -7.85 16.06 -19.57
N THR A 152 -6.54 15.79 -19.62
CA THR A 152 -5.88 15.17 -20.78
C THR A 152 -5.47 13.74 -20.44
N ILE A 153 -5.48 12.87 -21.46
CA ILE A 153 -5.04 11.48 -21.33
C ILE A 153 -3.56 11.42 -20.90
N GLY A 154 -2.73 12.35 -21.40
CA GLY A 154 -1.31 12.44 -21.06
C GLY A 154 -1.06 12.74 -19.57
N ASP A 155 -1.78 13.70 -18.98
CA ASP A 155 -1.66 14.02 -17.56
C ASP A 155 -2.11 12.84 -16.68
N MET A 156 -3.20 12.18 -17.07
CA MET A 156 -3.70 10.99 -16.38
C MET A 156 -2.66 9.87 -16.36
N TYR A 157 -2.07 9.51 -17.52
CA TYR A 157 -1.02 8.48 -17.58
C TYR A 157 0.24 8.88 -16.81
N TYR A 158 0.64 10.15 -16.87
CA TYR A 158 1.76 10.65 -16.07
C TYR A 158 1.50 10.42 -14.58
N PHE A 159 0.29 10.77 -14.09
CA PHE A 159 -0.08 10.53 -12.70
C PHE A 159 -0.15 9.05 -12.35
N LEU A 160 -0.65 8.18 -13.23
CA LEU A 160 -0.71 6.74 -12.97
C LEU A 160 0.67 6.14 -12.69
N ILE A 161 1.71 6.58 -13.40
CA ILE A 161 3.08 6.08 -13.25
C ILE A 161 3.86 6.86 -12.17
N ALA A 162 3.49 8.12 -11.88
CA ALA A 162 4.16 8.94 -10.88
C ALA A 162 4.22 8.25 -9.50
N PRO A 163 5.35 8.33 -8.76
CA PRO A 163 5.52 7.63 -7.48
C PRO A 163 4.82 8.35 -6.31
N THR A 164 3.57 8.76 -6.52
CA THR A 164 2.69 9.39 -5.52
C THR A 164 1.27 8.84 -5.66
N LEU A 165 0.54 8.76 -4.56
CA LEU A 165 -0.87 8.35 -4.55
C LEU A 165 -1.82 9.55 -4.58
N CYS A 166 -1.33 10.74 -4.26
CA CYS A 166 -2.12 11.96 -4.25
C CYS A 166 -2.01 12.68 -5.58
N TYR A 167 -3.13 12.86 -6.28
CA TYR A 167 -3.20 13.68 -7.50
C TYR A 167 -3.07 15.16 -7.16
N ASP A 168 -2.39 15.88 -8.05
CA ASP A 168 -2.30 17.33 -8.05
C ASP A 168 -2.22 17.79 -9.51
N LEU A 169 -2.70 18.99 -9.82
CA LEU A 169 -2.72 19.51 -11.19
C LEU A 169 -1.31 19.84 -11.66
N ASN A 170 -0.46 20.31 -10.75
CA ASN A 170 0.86 20.81 -11.08
C ASN A 170 1.91 20.14 -10.18
N PHE A 171 2.39 18.98 -10.60
CA PHE A 171 3.48 18.31 -9.89
C PHE A 171 4.81 19.06 -10.05
N PRO A 172 5.62 19.20 -8.98
CA PRO A 172 6.93 19.82 -9.09
C PRO A 172 7.83 18.92 -9.96
N ARG A 173 8.47 19.51 -10.99
CA ARG A 173 9.31 18.81 -11.96
C ARG A 173 10.76 19.28 -11.91
N ASN A 174 11.69 18.33 -12.00
CA ASN A 174 13.11 18.63 -12.17
C ASN A 174 13.39 19.12 -13.60
N PRO A 175 14.37 20.02 -13.82
CA PRO A 175 14.67 20.55 -15.15
C PRO A 175 15.31 19.52 -16.09
N ARG A 176 16.03 18.53 -15.56
CA ARG A 176 16.74 17.51 -16.35
C ARG A 176 16.80 16.17 -15.60
N VAL A 177 16.99 15.09 -16.36
CA VAL A 177 17.27 13.75 -15.84
C VAL A 177 18.78 13.60 -15.60
N ARG A 178 19.16 13.26 -14.38
CA ARG A 178 20.55 13.03 -13.96
C ARG A 178 20.95 11.58 -14.25
N LYS A 179 21.55 11.34 -15.42
CA LYS A 179 21.92 9.99 -15.92
C LYS A 179 22.72 9.15 -14.92
N LEU A 180 23.73 9.74 -14.27
CA LEU A 180 24.54 9.03 -13.27
C LEU A 180 23.73 8.63 -12.03
N PHE A 181 22.77 9.47 -11.63
CA PHE A 181 21.84 9.13 -10.55
C PHE A 181 20.94 7.95 -10.96
N VAL A 182 20.39 7.98 -12.17
CA VAL A 182 19.60 6.87 -12.73
C VAL A 182 20.41 5.58 -12.74
N LEU A 183 21.63 5.59 -13.26
CA LEU A 183 22.48 4.40 -13.33
C LEU A 183 22.80 3.84 -11.94
N LYS A 184 23.14 4.71 -10.98
CA LYS A 184 23.38 4.32 -9.58
C LYS A 184 22.14 3.67 -8.97
N ARG A 185 20.96 4.30 -9.11
CA ARG A 185 19.70 3.76 -8.57
C ARG A 185 19.33 2.44 -9.25
N LEU A 186 19.54 2.31 -10.56
CA LEU A 186 19.28 1.08 -11.31
C LEU A 186 20.16 -0.07 -10.83
N PHE A 187 21.46 0.18 -10.64
CA PHE A 187 22.38 -0.81 -10.07
C PHE A 187 21.94 -1.25 -8.67
N GLU A 188 21.60 -0.31 -7.79
CA GLU A 188 21.09 -0.62 -6.45
C GLU A 188 19.80 -1.46 -6.49
N VAL A 189 18.86 -1.15 -7.40
CA VAL A 189 17.62 -1.93 -7.57
C VAL A 189 17.93 -3.37 -7.97
N ILE A 190 18.82 -3.59 -8.94
CA ILE A 190 19.17 -4.95 -9.41
C ILE A 190 19.94 -5.71 -8.32
N PHE A 191 20.93 -5.06 -7.71
CA PHE A 191 21.80 -5.68 -6.70
C PHE A 191 21.02 -6.06 -5.44
N LEU A 192 20.22 -5.15 -4.89
CA LEU A 192 19.44 -5.42 -3.68
C LEU A 192 18.35 -6.46 -3.93
N PHE A 193 17.73 -6.45 -5.13
CA PHE A 193 16.77 -7.50 -5.51
C PHE A 193 17.42 -8.89 -5.49
N GLN A 194 18.62 -9.03 -6.06
CA GLN A 194 19.37 -10.30 -6.02
C GLN A 194 19.74 -10.72 -4.59
N ILE A 195 20.17 -9.79 -3.73
CA ILE A 195 20.44 -10.08 -2.31
C ILE A 195 19.17 -10.57 -1.60
N ILE A 196 18.04 -9.88 -1.79
CA ILE A 196 16.76 -10.27 -1.19
C ILE A 196 16.39 -11.69 -1.63
N LEU A 197 16.51 -12.02 -2.92
CA LEU A 197 16.25 -13.37 -3.42
C LEU A 197 17.18 -14.41 -2.79
N ALA A 198 18.49 -14.12 -2.71
CA ALA A 198 19.47 -15.02 -2.11
C ALA A 198 19.19 -15.27 -0.63
N LEU A 199 18.88 -14.22 0.16
CA LEU A 199 18.54 -14.35 1.57
C LEU A 199 17.25 -15.14 1.79
N ASN A 200 16.24 -14.94 0.94
CA ASN A 200 15.02 -15.75 0.98
C ASN A 200 15.34 -17.24 0.73
N GLN A 201 16.11 -17.55 -0.32
CA GLN A 201 16.41 -18.93 -0.70
C GLN A 201 17.33 -19.65 0.29
N GLN A 202 18.37 -18.98 0.79
CA GLN A 202 19.41 -19.61 1.61
C GLN A 202 19.10 -19.53 3.12
N TRP A 203 18.37 -18.51 3.58
CA TRP A 203 18.13 -18.30 5.01
C TRP A 203 16.69 -18.62 5.40
N ILE A 204 15.70 -17.99 4.76
CA ILE A 204 14.28 -18.17 5.14
C ILE A 204 13.78 -19.57 4.80
N VAL A 205 14.00 -20.05 3.58
CA VAL A 205 13.44 -21.32 3.09
C VAL A 205 13.88 -22.53 3.93
N PRO A 206 15.16 -22.72 4.29
CA PRO A 206 15.58 -23.82 5.15
C PRO A 206 15.00 -23.72 6.56
N LEU A 207 14.98 -22.53 7.15
CA LEU A 207 14.39 -22.30 8.47
C LEU A 207 12.91 -22.66 8.47
N LEU A 208 12.16 -22.24 7.44
CA LEU A 208 10.74 -22.52 7.34
C LEU A 208 10.48 -24.03 7.28
N LYS A 209 11.20 -24.77 6.43
CA LYS A 209 11.06 -26.24 6.33
C LYS A 209 11.34 -26.95 7.65
N ASN A 210 12.39 -26.55 8.35
CA ASN A 210 12.78 -27.12 9.65
C ASN A 210 11.82 -26.73 10.79
N SER A 211 11.00 -25.72 10.58
CA SER A 211 10.03 -25.25 11.56
C SER A 211 8.71 -26.02 11.51
N LEU A 212 8.37 -26.64 10.37
CA LEU A 212 7.06 -27.27 10.13
C LEU A 212 6.73 -28.40 11.12
N GLN A 213 7.71 -29.22 11.48
CA GLN A 213 7.50 -30.36 12.37
C GLN A 213 7.10 -29.92 13.80
N PRO A 214 7.84 -29.01 14.46
CA PRO A 214 7.44 -28.45 15.75
C PRO A 214 6.05 -27.82 15.82
N PHE A 215 5.59 -27.21 14.72
CA PHE A 215 4.25 -26.59 14.65
C PHE A 215 3.12 -27.61 14.76
N ILE A 216 3.30 -28.80 14.18
CA ILE A 216 2.30 -29.87 14.21
C ILE A 216 2.16 -30.44 15.63
N SER A 217 3.24 -30.47 16.40
CA SER A 217 3.25 -31.02 17.76
C SER A 217 2.76 -30.06 18.84
N MET A 218 2.37 -28.81 18.50
CA MET A 218 1.90 -27.77 19.45
C MET A 218 2.83 -27.53 20.65
N ASP A 219 4.14 -27.69 20.46
CA ASP A 219 5.14 -27.41 21.49
C ASP A 219 5.46 -25.91 21.49
N TYR A 220 4.78 -25.16 22.36
CA TYR A 220 4.91 -23.70 22.47
C TYR A 220 6.36 -23.23 22.67
N GLY A 221 7.18 -24.00 23.39
CA GLY A 221 8.59 -23.67 23.61
C GLY A 221 9.39 -23.73 22.31
N ARG A 222 9.21 -24.80 21.53
CA ARG A 222 9.84 -24.93 20.21
C ARG A 222 9.27 -23.94 19.19
N ILE A 223 7.99 -23.61 19.26
CA ILE A 223 7.37 -22.58 18.42
C ILE A 223 8.02 -21.22 18.67
N LEU A 224 8.22 -20.85 19.93
CA LEU A 224 8.91 -19.60 20.29
C LEU A 224 10.36 -19.59 19.82
N GLU A 225 11.10 -20.69 20.00
CA GLU A 225 12.47 -20.84 19.49
C GLU A 225 12.53 -20.64 17.96
N ARG A 226 11.59 -21.25 17.22
CA ARG A 226 11.52 -21.14 15.75
C ARG A 226 11.11 -19.74 15.31
N LEU A 227 10.17 -19.09 16.03
CA LEU A 227 9.78 -17.70 15.79
C LEU A 227 10.99 -16.76 15.93
N LEU A 228 11.76 -16.88 17.01
CA LEU A 228 12.93 -16.04 17.26
C LEU A 228 14.03 -16.25 16.20
N LYS A 229 14.26 -17.50 15.78
CA LYS A 229 15.18 -17.82 14.67
C LYS A 229 14.75 -17.22 13.34
N LEU A 230 13.44 -17.16 13.08
CA LEU A 230 12.88 -16.56 11.86
C LEU A 230 12.84 -15.02 11.93
N ALA A 231 12.77 -14.43 13.12
CA ALA A 231 12.58 -13.00 13.29
C ALA A 231 13.72 -12.16 12.71
N ILE A 232 14.98 -12.56 12.97
CA ILE A 232 16.17 -11.85 12.49
C ILE A 232 16.22 -11.81 10.95
N PRO A 233 16.22 -12.95 10.23
CA PRO A 233 16.30 -12.92 8.77
C PRO A 233 15.10 -12.22 8.14
N ASN A 234 13.90 -12.40 8.69
CA ASN A 234 12.72 -11.71 8.20
C ASN A 234 12.88 -10.20 8.32
N HIS A 235 13.35 -9.71 9.47
CA HIS A 235 13.56 -8.29 9.69
C HIS A 235 14.63 -7.70 8.78
N VAL A 236 15.76 -8.39 8.58
CA VAL A 236 16.83 -7.98 7.65
C VAL A 236 16.29 -7.86 6.23
N ILE A 237 15.55 -8.86 5.76
CA ILE A 237 14.92 -8.84 4.42
C ILE A 237 13.92 -7.69 4.32
N TRP A 238 13.12 -7.44 5.36
CA TRP A 238 12.18 -6.33 5.38
C TRP A 238 12.87 -4.97 5.28
N LEU A 239 13.98 -4.75 6.00
CA LEU A 239 14.78 -3.51 5.89
C LEU A 239 15.39 -3.33 4.49
N LEU A 240 15.92 -4.42 3.91
CA LEU A 240 16.46 -4.39 2.55
C LEU A 240 15.35 -4.11 1.53
N ALA A 241 14.18 -4.73 1.67
CA ALA A 241 13.03 -4.50 0.81
C ALA A 241 12.51 -3.05 0.95
N PHE A 242 12.51 -2.49 2.16
CA PHE A 242 12.18 -1.09 2.40
C PHE A 242 13.12 -0.16 1.62
N TYR A 243 14.44 -0.35 1.76
CA TYR A 243 15.42 0.48 1.04
C TYR A 243 15.36 0.26 -0.48
N TRP A 244 15.23 -0.98 -0.92
CA TRP A 244 15.06 -1.33 -2.33
C TRP A 244 13.86 -0.62 -2.95
N LEU A 245 12.69 -0.68 -2.31
CA LEU A 245 11.46 -0.09 -2.82
C LEU A 245 11.42 1.43 -2.66
N PHE A 246 11.43 1.92 -1.42
CA PHE A 246 11.15 3.34 -1.12
C PHE A 246 12.32 4.25 -1.42
N HIS A 247 13.55 3.77 -1.28
CA HIS A 247 14.73 4.57 -1.56
C HIS A 247 15.23 4.38 -3.00
N SER A 248 15.43 3.15 -3.46
CA SER A 248 16.08 2.92 -4.76
C SER A 248 15.09 2.98 -5.92
N PHE A 249 14.04 2.15 -5.88
CA PHE A 249 13.06 2.01 -6.96
C PHE A 249 12.21 3.27 -7.15
N LEU A 250 11.59 3.82 -6.09
CA LEU A 250 10.77 5.03 -6.23
C LEU A 250 11.60 6.26 -6.67
N ASN A 251 12.86 6.39 -6.25
CA ASN A 251 13.72 7.47 -6.76
C ASN A 251 14.15 7.24 -8.22
N LEU A 252 14.33 5.99 -8.65
CA LEU A 252 14.57 5.66 -10.05
C LEU A 252 13.38 6.11 -10.90
N VAL A 253 12.16 5.67 -10.53
CA VAL A 253 10.92 6.07 -11.21
C VAL A 253 10.75 7.60 -11.19
N ALA A 254 10.98 8.24 -10.04
CA ALA A 254 10.88 9.70 -9.92
C ALA A 254 11.88 10.44 -10.82
N GLU A 255 13.13 9.97 -10.92
CA GLU A 255 14.12 10.60 -11.79
C GLU A 255 13.77 10.42 -13.27
N LEU A 256 13.32 9.23 -13.68
CA LEU A 256 12.88 8.95 -15.05
C LEU A 256 11.68 9.82 -15.46
N LEU A 257 10.72 10.04 -14.55
CA LEU A 257 9.56 10.90 -14.77
C LEU A 257 9.83 12.40 -14.52
N ARG A 258 11.05 12.78 -14.15
CA ARG A 258 11.41 14.14 -13.68
C ARG A 258 10.55 14.62 -12.51
N PHE A 259 10.00 13.72 -11.71
CA PHE A 259 9.25 14.03 -10.49
C PHE A 259 10.19 14.52 -9.37
N ALA A 260 9.88 15.70 -8.82
CA ALA A 260 10.74 16.37 -7.85
C ALA A 260 10.36 16.08 -6.38
N ASP A 261 9.10 15.75 -6.06
CA ASP A 261 8.71 15.38 -4.69
C ASP A 261 9.19 13.97 -4.35
N ARG A 262 10.39 13.88 -3.77
CA ARG A 262 11.04 12.59 -3.46
C ARG A 262 10.96 12.21 -1.99
N ARG A 263 10.07 12.84 -1.23
CA ARG A 263 9.85 12.51 0.19
C ARG A 263 8.93 11.31 0.31
N PHE A 264 9.47 10.12 0.00
CA PHE A 264 8.73 8.85 0.09
C PHE A 264 8.67 8.29 1.52
N TYR A 265 9.59 8.69 2.38
CA TYR A 265 9.66 8.31 3.79
C TYR A 265 10.42 9.40 4.58
N ASN A 266 10.28 9.40 5.90
CA ASN A 266 11.07 10.22 6.84
C ASN A 266 11.85 9.31 7.81
N ASP A 267 12.42 9.87 8.87
CA ASP A 267 13.24 9.22 9.89
C ASP A 267 12.45 8.33 10.87
N TRP A 268 11.70 7.38 10.31
CA TRP A 268 10.85 6.44 11.05
C TRP A 268 11.64 5.52 12.00
N TRP A 269 12.94 5.33 11.80
CA TRP A 269 13.81 4.54 12.68
C TRP A 269 14.01 5.18 14.06
N ASN A 270 13.84 6.51 14.16
CA ASN A 270 13.88 7.28 15.41
C ASN A 270 12.50 7.36 16.09
N ALA A 271 11.50 6.60 15.63
CA ALA A 271 10.16 6.66 16.16
C ALA A 271 10.12 6.29 17.66
N GLU A 272 9.70 7.22 18.51
CA GLU A 272 9.44 6.94 19.93
C GLU A 272 8.03 6.35 20.15
N THR A 273 7.13 6.52 19.18
CA THR A 273 5.76 6.01 19.24
C THR A 273 5.39 5.27 17.96
N VAL A 274 4.50 4.29 18.08
CA VAL A 274 4.00 3.53 16.93
C VAL A 274 3.27 4.44 15.94
N GLN A 275 2.54 5.44 16.43
CA GLN A 275 1.93 6.45 15.57
C GLN A 275 2.96 7.20 14.73
N TYR A 276 4.07 7.65 15.32
CA TYR A 276 5.11 8.34 14.55
C TYR A 276 5.71 7.42 13.48
N PHE A 277 5.96 6.14 13.79
CA PHE A 277 6.41 5.16 12.79
C PHE A 277 5.45 5.07 11.59
N TRP A 278 4.16 4.83 11.83
CA TRP A 278 3.17 4.64 10.77
C TRP A 278 2.93 5.89 9.89
N GLN A 279 3.21 7.08 10.42
CA GLN A 279 3.11 8.34 9.67
C GLN A 279 4.33 8.61 8.78
N ASN A 280 5.48 8.00 9.08
CA ASN A 280 6.77 8.38 8.48
C ASN A 280 7.41 7.28 7.61
N TRP A 281 7.00 6.02 7.73
CA TRP A 281 7.59 4.92 6.95
C TRP A 281 7.19 4.97 5.47
N ASN A 282 5.92 5.22 5.15
CA ASN A 282 5.37 5.23 3.80
C ASN A 282 4.54 6.50 3.59
N MET A 283 5.24 7.58 3.24
CA MET A 283 4.63 8.90 3.08
C MET A 283 3.57 8.95 1.98
N PRO A 284 3.71 8.28 0.81
CA PRO A 284 2.65 8.26 -0.20
C PRO A 284 1.30 7.75 0.33
N VAL A 285 1.30 6.61 1.03
CA VAL A 285 0.09 6.04 1.63
C VAL A 285 -0.40 6.92 2.77
N HIS A 286 0.50 7.39 3.64
CA HIS A 286 0.12 8.25 4.76
C HIS A 286 -0.57 9.55 4.27
N LYS A 287 0.03 10.26 3.30
CA LYS A 287 -0.53 11.48 2.70
C LYS A 287 -1.91 11.19 2.08
N TRP A 288 -2.07 10.05 1.42
CA TRP A 288 -3.35 9.65 0.82
C TRP A 288 -4.42 9.40 1.89
N CYS A 289 -4.10 8.64 2.94
CA CYS A 289 -5.01 8.38 4.06
C CYS A 289 -5.42 9.68 4.76
N VAL A 290 -4.48 10.60 4.96
CA VAL A 290 -4.79 11.90 5.58
C VAL A 290 -5.74 12.70 4.69
N ARG A 291 -5.41 12.85 3.40
CA ARG A 291 -6.13 13.74 2.47
C ARG A 291 -7.51 13.21 2.06
N HIS A 292 -7.64 11.90 1.85
CA HIS A 292 -8.82 11.31 1.23
C HIS A 292 -9.70 10.48 2.18
N LEU A 293 -9.23 10.21 3.40
CA LEU A 293 -10.03 9.53 4.43
C LEU A 293 -10.13 10.37 5.70
N TYR A 294 -9.02 10.62 6.38
CA TYR A 294 -9.02 11.22 7.72
C TYR A 294 -9.61 12.63 7.74
N VAL A 295 -9.09 13.53 6.91
CA VAL A 295 -9.53 14.93 6.89
C VAL A 295 -11.00 15.04 6.49
N PRO A 296 -11.47 14.42 5.38
CA PRO A 296 -12.89 14.42 5.04
C PRO A 296 -13.78 13.92 6.17
N MET A 297 -13.43 12.81 6.83
CA MET A 297 -14.21 12.30 7.97
C MET A 297 -14.30 13.32 9.12
N VAL A 298 -13.18 13.91 9.52
CA VAL A 298 -13.18 14.93 10.59
C VAL A 298 -14.04 16.13 10.18
N SER A 299 -14.01 16.51 8.91
CA SER A 299 -14.79 17.65 8.40
C SER A 299 -16.28 17.37 8.24
N TYR A 300 -16.68 16.10 8.11
CA TYR A 300 -18.07 15.66 8.23
C TYR A 300 -18.57 15.56 9.69
N GLY A 301 -17.73 15.93 10.67
CA GLY A 301 -18.10 15.95 12.09
C GLY A 301 -17.77 14.67 12.86
N TYR A 302 -17.09 13.69 12.25
CA TYR A 302 -16.66 12.49 12.97
C TYR A 302 -15.52 12.80 13.95
N GLY A 303 -15.50 12.08 15.07
CA GLY A 303 -14.45 12.24 16.09
C GLY A 303 -13.07 11.81 15.57
N LYS A 304 -11.99 12.46 16.05
CA LYS A 304 -10.60 12.14 15.65
C LYS A 304 -10.21 10.68 15.89
N VAL A 305 -10.72 10.09 16.97
CA VAL A 305 -10.49 8.66 17.29
C VAL A 305 -11.21 7.78 16.27
N GLN A 306 -12.47 8.07 15.95
CA GLN A 306 -13.24 7.33 14.94
C GLN A 306 -12.56 7.41 13.55
N ALA A 307 -12.14 8.61 13.14
CA ALA A 307 -11.41 8.79 11.88
C ALA A 307 -10.09 8.02 11.86
N SER A 308 -9.33 8.04 12.96
CA SER A 308 -8.09 7.27 13.08
C SER A 308 -8.33 5.75 13.01
N CYS A 309 -9.29 5.23 13.78
CA CYS A 309 -9.65 3.81 13.75
C CYS A 309 -10.09 3.37 12.35
N THR A 310 -10.85 4.20 11.65
CA THR A 310 -11.29 3.91 10.28
C THR A 310 -10.11 3.80 9.32
N VAL A 311 -9.13 4.70 9.41
CA VAL A 311 -7.89 4.60 8.62
C VAL A 311 -7.14 3.29 8.91
N PHE A 312 -7.07 2.87 10.18
CA PHE A 312 -6.46 1.59 10.55
C PHE A 312 -7.23 0.39 10.00
N ILE A 313 -8.57 0.40 10.05
CA ILE A 313 -9.41 -0.67 9.50
C ILE A 313 -9.26 -0.78 7.98
N VAL A 314 -9.31 0.35 7.26
CA VAL A 314 -9.09 0.37 5.80
C VAL A 314 -7.68 -0.14 5.46
N SER A 315 -6.66 0.28 6.23
CA SER A 315 -5.30 -0.23 6.07
C SER A 315 -5.23 -1.75 6.31
N ALA A 316 -5.84 -2.25 7.39
CA ALA A 316 -5.88 -3.66 7.73
C ALA A 316 -6.57 -4.50 6.63
N PHE A 317 -7.64 -3.97 6.03
CA PHE A 317 -8.30 -4.59 4.87
C PHE A 317 -7.32 -4.77 3.70
N PHE A 318 -6.55 -3.75 3.32
CA PHE A 318 -5.58 -3.88 2.23
C PHE A 318 -4.45 -4.86 2.56
N HIS A 319 -3.97 -4.91 3.81
CA HIS A 319 -2.94 -5.87 4.21
C HIS A 319 -3.45 -7.31 4.12
N GLU A 320 -4.67 -7.57 4.61
CA GLU A 320 -5.31 -8.88 4.48
C GLU A 320 -5.55 -9.22 3.01
N TYR A 321 -6.10 -8.31 2.21
CA TYR A 321 -6.35 -8.48 0.79
C TYR A 321 -5.08 -8.88 0.01
N LEU A 322 -3.95 -8.20 0.27
CA LEU A 322 -2.69 -8.44 -0.43
C LEU A 322 -1.98 -9.72 0.00
N ILE A 323 -2.28 -10.27 1.18
CA ILE A 323 -1.65 -11.48 1.72
C ILE A 323 -2.54 -12.71 1.50
N SER A 324 -3.81 -12.61 1.84
CA SER A 324 -4.76 -13.73 1.89
C SER A 324 -5.22 -14.20 0.52
N ILE A 325 -5.41 -13.29 -0.44
CA ILE A 325 -5.85 -13.67 -1.79
C ILE A 325 -4.77 -14.45 -2.54
N PRO A 326 -3.49 -14.00 -2.64
CA PRO A 326 -2.45 -14.77 -3.31
C PRO A 326 -2.19 -16.14 -2.67
N LEU A 327 -2.38 -16.25 -1.37
CA LEU A 327 -2.20 -17.50 -0.63
C LEU A 327 -3.44 -18.41 -0.66
N HIS A 328 -4.59 -17.89 -1.11
CA HIS A 328 -5.90 -18.53 -1.01
C HIS A 328 -6.26 -18.95 0.43
N LEU A 329 -5.89 -18.13 1.41
CA LEU A 329 -6.11 -18.37 2.84
C LEU A 329 -6.77 -17.18 3.50
N PHE A 330 -8.05 -17.30 3.84
CA PHE A 330 -8.75 -16.26 4.59
C PHE A 330 -8.78 -16.59 6.08
N ARG A 331 -7.82 -16.04 6.85
CA ARG A 331 -7.64 -16.31 8.29
C ARG A 331 -7.61 -15.05 9.18
N LEU A 332 -7.56 -13.85 8.60
CA LEU A 332 -7.60 -12.57 9.33
C LEU A 332 -6.43 -12.34 10.31
N TRP A 333 -5.30 -13.03 10.12
CA TRP A 333 -4.11 -12.84 10.96
C TRP A 333 -3.45 -11.48 10.73
N SER A 334 -3.29 -11.07 9.47
CA SER A 334 -2.75 -9.75 9.12
C SER A 334 -3.71 -8.64 9.53
N PHE A 335 -5.01 -8.83 9.33
CA PHE A 335 -6.03 -7.90 9.81
C PHE A 335 -5.94 -7.68 11.32
N SER A 336 -5.91 -8.77 12.10
CA SER A 336 -5.82 -8.73 13.56
C SER A 336 -4.50 -8.12 14.04
N GLY A 337 -3.38 -8.45 13.38
CA GLY A 337 -2.07 -7.87 13.67
C GLY A 337 -2.01 -6.36 13.45
N MET A 338 -2.69 -5.84 12.43
CA MET A 338 -2.82 -4.40 12.18
C MET A 338 -3.69 -3.71 13.24
N LEU A 339 -4.80 -4.33 13.66
CA LEU A 339 -5.63 -3.78 14.74
C LEU A 339 -4.94 -3.80 16.10
N ALA A 340 -4.11 -4.81 16.38
CA ALA A 340 -3.30 -4.89 17.59
C ALA A 340 -2.28 -3.73 17.72
N GLN A 341 -1.99 -2.99 16.63
CA GLN A 341 -1.18 -1.77 16.70
C GLN A 341 -1.88 -0.61 17.40
N ILE A 342 -3.22 -0.59 17.46
CA ILE A 342 -3.99 0.46 18.14
C ILE A 342 -3.71 0.46 19.66
N PRO A 343 -3.87 -0.66 20.40
CA PRO A 343 -3.52 -0.69 21.81
C PRO A 343 -2.02 -0.49 22.03
N LEU A 344 -1.15 -1.00 21.15
CA LEU A 344 0.29 -0.76 21.23
C LEU A 344 0.64 0.73 21.09
N ASN A 345 -0.10 1.47 20.25
CA ASN A 345 0.07 2.91 20.13
C ASN A 345 -0.32 3.65 21.43
N ILE A 346 -1.38 3.22 22.10
CA ILE A 346 -1.75 3.75 23.42
C ILE A 346 -0.62 3.47 24.42
N LEU A 347 -0.09 2.25 24.44
CA LEU A 347 1.00 1.85 25.33
C LEU A 347 2.27 2.68 25.11
N THR A 348 2.72 2.84 23.87
CA THR A 348 3.90 3.66 23.55
C THR A 348 3.68 5.15 23.78
N LYS A 349 2.44 5.64 23.68
CA LYS A 349 2.14 7.06 23.95
C LYS A 349 2.13 7.38 25.45
N TYR A 350 1.54 6.51 26.26
CA TYR A 350 1.29 6.80 27.68
C TYR A 350 2.30 6.16 28.64
N VAL A 351 2.86 4.99 28.29
CA VAL A 351 3.73 4.21 29.18
C VAL A 351 5.20 4.33 28.79
N PHE A 352 5.56 3.97 27.56
CA PHE A 352 6.97 3.92 27.14
C PHE A 352 7.40 5.19 26.40
N LYS A 353 8.12 6.09 27.08
CA LYS A 353 8.56 7.37 26.49
C LYS A 353 10.03 7.34 26.06
N GLY A 354 10.41 8.19 25.10
CA GLY A 354 11.79 8.35 24.66
C GLY A 354 12.38 7.06 24.08
N ARG A 355 13.59 6.73 24.51
CA ARG A 355 14.33 5.53 24.08
C ARG A 355 13.58 4.23 24.35
N ALA A 356 12.85 4.14 25.46
CA ALA A 356 12.07 2.94 25.78
C ALA A 356 10.93 2.72 24.76
N GLY A 357 10.26 3.81 24.35
CA GLY A 357 9.27 3.76 23.28
C GLY A 357 9.86 3.31 21.95
N ASN A 358 11.06 3.81 21.61
CA ASN A 358 11.79 3.37 20.42
C ASN A 358 12.15 1.88 20.46
N ILE A 359 12.61 1.36 21.59
CA ILE A 359 12.88 -0.08 21.77
C ILE A 359 11.60 -0.89 21.53
N VAL A 360 10.46 -0.46 22.08
CA VAL A 360 9.17 -1.14 21.88
C VAL A 360 8.73 -1.13 20.42
N VAL A 361 8.95 -0.01 19.69
CA VAL A 361 8.69 0.06 18.24
C VAL A 361 9.58 -0.93 17.48
N TRP A 362 10.88 -0.99 17.78
CA TRP A 362 11.76 -1.96 17.12
C TRP A 362 11.39 -3.41 17.43
N LEU A 363 11.07 -3.72 18.68
CA LEU A 363 10.60 -5.06 19.07
C LEU A 363 9.32 -5.45 18.34
N SER A 364 8.37 -4.52 18.16
CA SER A 364 7.14 -4.82 17.43
C SER A 364 7.38 -5.06 15.94
N LEU A 365 8.32 -4.34 15.32
CA LEU A 365 8.72 -4.56 13.93
C LEU A 365 9.47 -5.89 13.72
N ILE A 366 10.31 -6.27 14.67
CA ILE A 366 11.08 -7.52 14.62
C ILE A 366 10.18 -8.73 14.84
N LEU A 367 9.28 -8.69 15.84
CA LEU A 367 8.48 -9.84 16.24
C LEU A 367 7.12 -9.94 15.54
N GLY A 368 6.52 -8.81 15.14
CA GLY A 368 5.16 -8.79 14.60
C GLY A 368 5.01 -9.48 13.24
N GLN A 369 5.89 -9.16 12.29
CA GLN A 369 5.80 -9.73 10.93
C GLN A 369 6.08 -11.24 10.87
N PRO A 370 7.16 -11.77 11.50
CA PRO A 370 7.40 -13.20 11.51
C PRO A 370 6.27 -13.97 12.19
N LEU A 371 5.66 -13.42 13.24
CA LEU A 371 4.52 -14.03 13.89
C LEU A 371 3.35 -14.18 12.93
N ALA A 372 3.00 -13.12 12.17
CA ALA A 372 1.96 -13.20 11.15
C ALA A 372 2.29 -14.24 10.08
N ILE A 373 3.49 -14.21 9.50
CA ILE A 373 3.94 -15.17 8.48
C ILE A 373 3.83 -16.61 8.99
N LEU A 374 4.29 -16.84 10.22
CA LEU A 374 4.27 -18.15 10.84
C LEU A 374 2.86 -18.69 11.03
N MET A 375 1.91 -17.84 11.45
CA MET A 375 0.49 -18.21 11.58
C MET A 375 -0.14 -18.56 10.23
N TYR A 376 0.15 -17.79 9.17
CA TYR A 376 -0.31 -18.14 7.81
C TYR A 376 0.29 -19.44 7.31
N VAL A 377 1.59 -19.66 7.52
CA VAL A 377 2.26 -20.90 7.10
C VAL A 377 1.71 -22.10 7.86
N HIS A 378 1.55 -22.00 9.17
CA HIS A 378 0.91 -23.03 9.98
C HIS A 378 -0.45 -23.42 9.40
N ASP A 379 -1.33 -22.44 9.21
CA ASP A 379 -2.69 -22.70 8.74
C ASP A 379 -2.73 -23.23 7.31
N TRP A 380 -1.82 -22.79 6.44
CA TRP A 380 -1.69 -23.32 5.08
C TRP A 380 -1.32 -24.80 5.08
N TYR A 381 -0.33 -25.19 5.88
CA TYR A 381 0.12 -26.58 5.97
C TYR A 381 -0.94 -27.47 6.60
N VAL A 382 -1.56 -27.03 7.69
CA VAL A 382 -2.65 -27.75 8.36
C VAL A 382 -3.82 -27.96 7.41
N THR A 383 -4.27 -26.91 6.71
CA THR A 383 -5.39 -26.99 5.76
C THR A 383 -5.08 -27.96 4.60
N ARG A 384 -3.87 -27.90 4.03
CA ARG A 384 -3.48 -28.82 2.93
C ARG A 384 -3.28 -30.26 3.39
N ARG A 385 -2.87 -30.49 4.63
CA ARG A 385 -2.79 -31.84 5.21
C ARG A 385 -4.19 -32.44 5.38
N PHE A 386 -5.12 -31.68 5.95
CA PHE A 386 -6.51 -32.12 6.08
C PHE A 386 -7.14 -32.45 4.72
N LEU A 387 -6.95 -31.60 3.70
CA LEU A 387 -7.44 -31.90 2.34
C LEU A 387 -6.83 -33.16 1.73
N LYS A 388 -5.55 -33.47 2.03
CA LYS A 388 -4.90 -34.72 1.59
C LYS A 388 -5.40 -35.96 2.34
N GLU A 389 -5.72 -35.83 3.62
CA GLU A 389 -6.31 -36.90 4.43
C GLU A 389 -7.76 -37.16 4.01
N ASP A 390 -8.54 -36.11 3.77
CA ASP A 390 -9.93 -36.21 3.30
C ASP A 390 -10.02 -36.83 1.90
N LYS A 391 -9.17 -36.41 0.96
CA LYS A 391 -9.05 -37.10 -0.35
C LYS A 391 -8.68 -38.58 -0.20
N ARG A 392 -7.82 -38.94 0.75
CA ARG A 392 -7.49 -40.35 1.02
C ARG A 392 -8.68 -41.10 1.59
N HIS A 393 -9.43 -40.53 2.53
CA HIS A 393 -10.64 -41.14 3.08
C HIS A 393 -11.74 -41.30 2.03
N HIS A 394 -11.91 -40.35 1.12
CA HIS A 394 -12.85 -40.46 0.00
C HIS A 394 -12.45 -41.54 -1.01
N VAL A 395 -11.16 -41.67 -1.34
CA VAL A 395 -10.65 -42.77 -2.19
C VAL A 395 -10.86 -44.12 -1.51
N LEU A 396 -10.59 -44.24 -0.20
CA LEU A 396 -10.82 -45.47 0.55
C LEU A 396 -12.31 -45.83 0.69
N ARG A 397 -13.21 -44.84 0.89
CA ARG A 397 -14.66 -45.08 0.87
C ARG A 397 -15.18 -45.46 -0.51
N GLY A 398 -14.64 -44.85 -1.59
CA GLY A 398 -14.98 -45.20 -2.97
C GLY A 398 -14.54 -46.61 -3.36
N HIS A 399 -13.45 -47.11 -2.77
CA HIS A 399 -13.05 -48.51 -2.91
C HIS A 399 -13.97 -49.46 -2.13
N TYR A 400 -14.40 -49.13 -0.92
CA TYR A 400 -15.32 -49.95 -0.14
C TYR A 400 -16.73 -50.05 -0.78
N THR A 401 -17.26 -48.95 -1.33
CA THR A 401 -18.59 -48.98 -1.98
C THR A 401 -18.59 -49.67 -3.36
N SER A 402 -17.42 -49.89 -3.97
CA SER A 402 -17.29 -50.61 -5.24
C SER A 402 -17.10 -52.12 -5.07
N THR A 403 -16.66 -52.59 -3.89
CA THR A 403 -16.46 -54.03 -3.62
C THR A 403 -17.65 -54.70 -2.96
N ASP A 404 -18.61 -53.95 -2.41
CA ASP A 404 -19.81 -54.50 -1.75
C ASP A 404 -21.04 -54.62 -2.66
N LYS A 405 -20.86 -54.55 -3.99
CA LYS A 405 -21.91 -54.81 -5.01
C LYS A 405 -21.64 -56.03 -5.88
N ILE A 406 -20.85 -56.97 -5.38
CA ILE A 406 -20.70 -58.30 -5.97
C ILE A 406 -21.10 -59.30 -4.90
N TRP A 407 -22.40 -59.50 -4.71
CA TRP A 407 -23.06 -60.75 -4.33
C TRP A 407 -24.56 -60.62 -4.65
#